data_AF-A0A6G0HQZ1-F1
#
_entry.id   AF-A0A6G0HQZ1-F1
#
_cell.length_a   1.000
_cell.length_b   1.000
_cell.length_c   1.000
_cell.angle_alpha   90.00
_cell.angle_beta   90.00
_cell.angle_gamma   90.00
#
_symmetry.space_group_name_H-M   'P 1'
#
loop_
_entity.id
_entity.type
_entity.pdbx_description
1 polymer ?
#
loop_
_entity_poly.entity_id
_entity_poly.type
_entity_poly.pdbx_seq_one_letter_code
_entity_poly.pdbx_strand_id
1 'polypeptide(L)'
;MCTLSQCCHAVVALLYPFVWQHTYIPVLPSAMLDIVCTPTPFIVGLLSSSLPQLTELPLEEVLVVDLGNSRFLRQLDDEDSILPPKLQSALENVLERRRELANERGGDTPSAPVVSEAFVRFFVELVGHYQLFIIGEREDGYSSSSSSPVPCSFQREGFRKAIPSKTVRRFLEVFMETQMFGWFIQERELHRQALRGLFEMRVQEYLDSIHENEHRRVNRFLKGLGNKMKFLSKK
;
A
#
# COMPACT_ATOMS: atom_id res chain seq x y z
N MET A 1 20.50 11.77 -15.29
CA MET A 1 20.51 11.33 -13.87
C MET A 1 21.04 9.90 -13.81
N CYS A 2 21.71 9.50 -12.74
CA CYS A 2 22.28 8.16 -12.60
C CYS A 2 21.16 7.12 -12.29
N THR A 3 21.18 5.96 -12.93
CA THR A 3 20.21 4.86 -12.77
C THR A 3 19.92 4.54 -11.31
N LEU A 4 20.96 4.52 -10.47
CA LEU A 4 20.87 4.26 -9.03
C LEU A 4 19.87 5.21 -8.33
N SER A 5 20.06 6.52 -8.51
CA SER A 5 19.16 7.53 -7.92
C SER A 5 17.73 7.41 -8.43
N GLN A 6 17.55 7.13 -9.72
CA GLN A 6 16.23 6.96 -10.33
C GLN A 6 15.50 5.73 -9.76
N CYS A 7 16.20 4.62 -9.56
CA CYS A 7 15.63 3.43 -8.92
C CYS A 7 15.21 3.73 -7.47
N CYS A 8 16.04 4.42 -6.69
CA CYS A 8 15.65 4.84 -5.33
C CYS A 8 14.42 5.73 -5.32
N HIS A 9 14.33 6.71 -6.23
CA HIS A 9 13.14 7.58 -6.36
C HIS A 9 11.91 6.78 -6.79
N ALA A 10 12.06 5.84 -7.72
CA ALA A 10 10.98 4.99 -8.18
C ALA A 10 10.43 4.13 -7.04
N VAL A 11 11.29 3.48 -6.25
CA VAL A 11 10.85 2.66 -5.10
C VAL A 11 10.01 3.50 -4.14
N VAL A 12 10.48 4.69 -3.76
CA VAL A 12 9.73 5.58 -2.85
C VAL A 12 8.41 6.05 -3.49
N ALA A 13 8.42 6.38 -4.78
CA ALA A 13 7.20 6.80 -5.50
C ALA A 13 6.16 5.67 -5.59
N LEU A 14 6.60 4.41 -5.70
CA LEU A 14 5.72 3.24 -5.70
C LEU A 14 5.09 2.94 -4.34
N LEU A 15 5.54 3.60 -3.26
CA LEU A 15 4.88 3.51 -1.94
C LEU A 15 3.62 4.39 -1.85
N TYR A 16 3.37 5.29 -2.80
CA TYR A 16 2.18 6.15 -2.80
C TYR A 16 0.89 5.32 -2.60
N PRO A 17 0.01 5.68 -1.64
CA PRO A 17 -0.12 6.98 -0.97
C PRO A 17 0.74 7.18 0.29
N PHE A 18 1.53 6.19 0.66
CA PHE A 18 2.35 6.24 1.86
C PHE A 18 3.66 6.97 1.58
N VAL A 19 4.20 7.62 2.62
CA VAL A 19 5.45 8.37 2.54
C VAL A 19 6.50 7.64 3.38
N TRP A 20 7.67 7.41 2.80
CA TRP A 20 8.83 6.86 3.52
C TRP A 20 9.34 7.88 4.54
N GLN A 21 9.45 7.48 5.81
CA GLN A 21 9.80 8.37 6.92
C GLN A 21 11.21 8.17 7.46
N HIS A 22 11.93 7.15 6.97
CA HIS A 22 13.26 6.81 7.48
C HIS A 22 14.38 7.31 6.56
N THR A 23 15.61 6.94 6.88
CA THR A 23 16.81 7.37 6.13
C THR A 23 16.66 7.05 4.64
N TYR A 24 16.82 8.07 3.81
CA TYR A 24 16.72 8.00 2.36
C TYR A 24 17.88 8.74 1.72
N ILE A 25 18.82 8.00 1.14
CA ILE A 25 20.05 8.55 0.54
C ILE A 25 20.25 7.90 -0.84
N PRO A 26 19.70 8.48 -1.94
CA PRO A 26 19.75 7.89 -3.28
C PRO A 26 21.15 7.58 -3.82
N VAL A 27 22.16 8.28 -3.31
CA VAL A 27 23.57 8.04 -3.58
C VAL A 27 24.35 8.34 -2.29
N LEU A 28 24.76 7.29 -1.59
CA LEU A 28 25.51 7.41 -0.34
C LEU A 28 27.00 7.63 -0.64
N PRO A 29 27.63 8.70 -0.09
CA PRO A 29 29.07 8.86 -0.16
C PRO A 29 29.81 7.71 0.56
N SER A 30 30.91 7.21 -0.01
CA SER A 30 31.68 6.10 0.60
C SER A 30 32.17 6.39 2.01
N ALA A 31 32.41 7.67 2.35
CA ALA A 31 32.82 8.08 3.69
C ALA A 31 31.73 7.90 4.77
N MET A 32 30.49 7.61 4.38
CA MET A 32 29.33 7.45 5.27
C MET A 32 28.76 6.02 5.19
N LEU A 33 29.55 5.04 4.73
CA LEU A 33 29.07 3.68 4.49
C LEU A 33 28.49 3.05 5.77
N ASP A 34 29.05 3.35 6.94
CA ASP A 34 28.60 2.83 8.24
C ASP A 34 27.11 3.08 8.56
N ILE A 35 26.45 4.00 7.86
CA ILE A 35 25.00 4.21 7.96
C ILE A 35 24.22 2.92 7.70
N VAL A 36 24.71 2.01 6.85
CA VAL A 36 23.99 0.75 6.56
C VAL A 36 23.94 -0.22 7.73
N CYS A 37 24.67 0.05 8.82
CA CYS A 37 24.62 -0.70 10.08
C CYS A 37 23.61 -0.11 11.08
N THR A 38 22.83 0.91 10.70
CA THR A 38 21.80 1.49 11.58
C THR A 38 20.65 0.50 11.82
N PRO A 39 20.10 0.43 13.05
CA PRO A 39 18.97 -0.46 13.36
C PRO A 39 17.63 0.05 12.80
N THR A 40 17.59 1.27 12.25
CA THR A 40 16.38 1.84 11.66
C THR A 40 16.27 1.47 10.18
N PRO A 41 15.06 1.33 9.61
CA PRO A 41 14.93 1.05 8.18
C PRO A 41 15.61 2.14 7.33
N PHE A 42 16.16 1.78 6.17
CA PHE A 42 16.77 2.74 5.26
C PHE A 42 16.60 2.33 3.81
N ILE A 43 16.66 3.32 2.91
CA ILE A 43 16.83 3.11 1.48
C ILE A 43 18.05 3.93 1.06
N VAL A 44 19.13 3.24 0.68
CA VAL A 44 20.37 3.89 0.24
C VAL A 44 20.82 3.33 -1.10
N GLY A 45 21.37 4.20 -1.94
CA GLY A 45 22.03 3.79 -3.18
C GLY A 45 23.54 3.75 -2.99
N LEU A 46 24.16 2.61 -3.33
CA LEU A 46 25.61 2.43 -3.27
C LEU A 46 26.19 2.30 -4.67
N LEU A 47 27.33 2.96 -4.90
CA LEU A 47 28.13 2.70 -6.11
C LEU A 47 28.77 1.32 -6.00
N SER A 48 28.92 0.62 -7.13
CA SER A 48 29.52 -0.72 -7.16
C SER A 48 30.94 -0.76 -6.58
N SER A 49 31.67 0.37 -6.62
CA SER A 49 32.99 0.52 -6.00
C SER A 49 32.99 0.36 -4.47
N SER A 50 31.84 0.55 -3.81
CA SER A 50 31.70 0.42 -2.35
C SER A 50 31.33 -1.00 -1.90
N LEU A 51 31.07 -1.93 -2.83
CA LEU A 51 30.71 -3.32 -2.50
C LEU A 51 31.78 -4.08 -1.70
N PRO A 52 33.09 -3.96 -1.98
CA PRO A 52 34.11 -4.64 -1.17
C PRO A 52 34.10 -4.20 0.30
N GLN A 53 33.90 -2.91 0.56
CA GLN A 53 33.79 -2.37 1.92
C GLN A 53 32.49 -2.82 2.59
N LEU A 54 31.39 -2.88 1.82
CA LEU A 54 30.09 -3.34 2.32
C LEU A 54 30.16 -4.78 2.87
N THR A 55 30.93 -5.67 2.24
CA THR A 55 31.09 -7.05 2.68
C THR A 55 31.88 -7.21 3.98
N GLU A 56 32.62 -6.19 4.40
CA GLU A 56 33.37 -6.18 5.66
C GLU A 56 32.51 -5.71 6.85
N LEU A 57 31.33 -5.12 6.60
CA LEU A 57 30.46 -4.59 7.62
C LEU A 57 29.55 -5.66 8.25
N PRO A 58 29.22 -5.54 9.56
CA PRO A 58 28.28 -6.44 10.23
C PRO A 58 26.85 -6.05 9.88
N LEU A 59 26.44 -6.40 8.65
CA LEU A 59 25.09 -6.11 8.17
C LEU A 59 24.09 -7.11 8.74
N GLU A 60 23.08 -6.64 9.45
CA GLU A 60 21.96 -7.45 9.95
C GLU A 60 20.67 -7.02 9.24
N GLU A 61 19.89 -7.98 8.74
CA GLU A 61 18.57 -7.73 8.13
C GLU A 61 18.56 -6.72 6.97
N VAL A 62 19.60 -6.73 6.12
CA VAL A 62 19.71 -5.85 4.94
C VAL A 62 19.44 -6.61 3.63
N LEU A 63 18.49 -6.13 2.83
CA LEU A 63 18.27 -6.53 1.44
C LEU A 63 19.24 -5.78 0.51
N VAL A 64 19.99 -6.49 -0.33
CA VAL A 64 20.95 -5.87 -1.26
C VAL A 64 20.64 -6.27 -2.70
N VAL A 65 20.42 -5.27 -3.56
CA VAL A 65 20.05 -5.48 -4.98
C VAL A 65 21.14 -4.89 -5.89
N ASP A 66 21.64 -5.72 -6.80
CA ASP A 66 22.54 -5.31 -7.88
C ASP A 66 21.72 -4.92 -9.11
N LEU A 67 21.56 -3.61 -9.31
CA LEU A 67 20.81 -3.05 -10.44
C LEU A 67 21.49 -3.31 -11.80
N GLY A 68 22.83 -3.43 -11.81
CA GLY A 68 23.58 -3.64 -13.05
C GLY A 68 23.36 -5.04 -13.64
N ASN A 69 23.23 -6.03 -12.75
CA ASN A 69 23.02 -7.43 -13.13
C ASN A 69 21.58 -7.95 -12.85
N SER A 70 20.69 -7.09 -12.36
CA SER A 70 19.29 -7.42 -12.03
C SER A 70 19.16 -8.65 -11.12
N ARG A 71 19.92 -8.69 -10.02
CA ARG A 71 19.91 -9.81 -9.06
C ARG A 71 19.97 -9.33 -7.61
N PHE A 72 19.53 -10.18 -6.70
CA PHE A 72 19.78 -10.01 -5.28
C PHE A 72 21.19 -10.47 -4.93
N LEU A 73 21.93 -9.66 -4.18
CA LEU A 73 23.20 -10.04 -3.56
C LEU A 73 22.98 -10.57 -2.14
N ARG A 74 21.91 -10.12 -1.49
CA ARG A 74 21.45 -10.59 -0.18
C ARG A 74 19.94 -10.48 -0.09
N GLN A 75 19.32 -11.47 0.55
CA GLN A 75 17.88 -11.63 0.77
C GLN A 75 17.59 -11.84 2.27
N LEU A 76 16.33 -11.68 2.66
CA LEU A 76 15.80 -11.88 4.02
C LEU A 76 14.94 -13.14 4.15
N ASP A 77 14.78 -13.90 3.06
CA ASP A 77 14.09 -15.19 2.96
C ASP A 77 12.56 -15.13 3.18
N ASP A 78 11.97 -13.93 3.19
CA ASP A 78 10.52 -13.72 3.32
C ASP A 78 9.88 -13.06 2.09
N GLU A 79 10.67 -12.69 1.08
CA GLU A 79 10.24 -11.88 -0.07
C GLU A 79 9.07 -12.50 -0.85
N ASP A 80 9.05 -13.84 -0.97
CA ASP A 80 7.99 -14.58 -1.69
C ASP A 80 6.74 -14.85 -0.84
N SER A 81 6.77 -14.51 0.45
CA SER A 81 5.71 -14.87 1.41
C SER A 81 5.14 -13.69 2.20
N ILE A 82 5.82 -12.54 2.17
CA ILE A 82 5.44 -11.33 2.91
C ILE A 82 4.11 -10.76 2.39
N LEU A 83 3.87 -10.79 1.07
CA LEU A 83 2.67 -10.23 0.47
C LEU A 83 1.49 -11.22 0.43
N PRO A 84 0.22 -10.74 0.47
CA PRO A 84 -0.92 -11.61 0.27
C PRO A 84 -0.89 -12.22 -1.15
N PRO A 85 -0.87 -13.57 -1.31
CA PRO A 85 -0.54 -14.20 -2.60
C PRO A 85 -1.41 -13.76 -3.77
N LYS A 86 -2.72 -13.58 -3.53
CA LYS A 86 -3.65 -13.12 -4.58
C LYS A 86 -3.34 -11.70 -5.08
N LEU A 87 -2.92 -10.81 -4.18
CA LEU A 87 -2.58 -9.43 -4.54
C LEU A 87 -1.21 -9.37 -5.20
N GLN A 88 -0.25 -10.15 -4.71
CA GLN A 88 1.05 -10.31 -5.31
C GLN A 88 0.94 -10.81 -6.76
N SER A 89 0.25 -11.93 -7.00
CA SER A 89 0.08 -12.46 -8.35
C SER A 89 -0.67 -11.49 -9.26
N ALA A 90 -1.66 -10.74 -8.75
CA ALA A 90 -2.35 -9.72 -9.54
C ALA A 90 -1.40 -8.58 -9.96
N LEU A 91 -0.54 -8.12 -9.04
CA LEU A 91 0.46 -7.09 -9.32
C LEU A 91 1.49 -7.59 -10.34
N GLU A 92 2.07 -8.77 -10.12
CA GLU A 92 3.04 -9.40 -11.03
C GLU A 92 2.49 -9.54 -12.45
N ASN A 93 1.25 -10.03 -12.58
CA ASN A 93 0.59 -10.17 -13.90
C ASN A 93 0.46 -8.84 -14.65
N VAL A 94 0.15 -7.74 -13.94
CA VAL A 94 0.04 -6.41 -14.56
C VAL A 94 1.42 -5.91 -15.01
N LEU A 95 2.45 -6.11 -14.18
CA LEU A 95 3.82 -5.70 -14.50
C LEU A 95 4.40 -6.50 -15.66
N GLU A 96 4.18 -7.82 -15.68
CA GLU A 96 4.64 -8.71 -16.74
C GLU A 96 3.97 -8.39 -18.07
N ARG A 97 2.63 -8.26 -18.09
CA ARG A 97 1.91 -7.83 -19.29
C ARG A 97 2.38 -6.47 -19.78
N ARG A 98 2.71 -5.54 -18.88
CA ARG A 98 3.22 -4.23 -19.27
C ARG A 98 4.62 -4.31 -19.89
N ARG A 99 5.48 -5.18 -19.35
CA ARG A 99 6.82 -5.49 -19.86
C ARG A 99 6.76 -6.08 -21.27
N GLU A 100 5.88 -7.06 -21.49
CA GLU A 100 5.66 -7.67 -22.82
C GLU A 100 5.28 -6.62 -23.87
N LEU A 101 4.29 -5.78 -23.56
CA LEU A 101 3.84 -4.72 -24.47
C LEU A 101 4.92 -3.66 -24.76
N ALA A 102 5.82 -3.40 -23.80
CA ALA A 102 6.93 -2.48 -24.00
C ALA A 102 7.98 -3.05 -24.96
N ASN A 103 8.23 -4.36 -24.89
CA ASN A 103 9.14 -5.07 -25.79
C ASN A 103 8.59 -5.15 -27.21
N GLU A 104 7.27 -5.30 -27.39
CA GLU A 104 6.63 -5.40 -28.72
C GLU A 104 6.54 -4.06 -29.46
N ARG A 105 6.36 -2.94 -28.74
CA ARG A 105 6.03 -1.62 -29.34
C ARG A 105 7.21 -0.66 -29.46
N GLY A 106 8.45 -1.13 -29.33
CA GLY A 106 9.64 -0.29 -29.53
C GLY A 106 9.78 0.87 -28.53
N GLY A 107 9.43 0.66 -27.26
CA GLY A 107 9.84 1.55 -26.16
C GLY A 107 9.08 2.87 -25.95
N ASP A 108 8.28 3.35 -26.89
CA ASP A 108 7.73 4.73 -26.85
C ASP A 108 6.48 4.93 -25.96
N THR A 109 5.86 3.87 -25.44
CA THR A 109 4.71 4.05 -24.53
C THR A 109 5.20 4.26 -23.10
N PRO A 110 4.85 5.37 -22.41
CA PRO A 110 5.23 5.58 -21.02
C PRO A 110 4.73 4.43 -20.14
N SER A 111 5.65 3.71 -19.49
CA SER A 111 5.33 2.58 -18.60
C SER A 111 4.90 3.06 -17.22
N ALA A 112 5.43 4.20 -16.77
CA ALA A 112 5.26 4.72 -15.42
C ALA A 112 3.79 4.84 -14.97
N PRO A 113 2.83 5.39 -15.75
CA PRO A 113 1.45 5.55 -15.27
C PRO A 113 0.76 4.21 -14.97
N VAL A 114 0.99 3.18 -15.80
CA VAL A 114 0.39 1.85 -15.61
C VAL A 114 1.00 1.15 -14.40
N VAL A 115 2.32 1.29 -14.21
CA VAL A 115 3.01 0.73 -13.05
C VAL A 115 2.52 1.42 -11.78
N SER A 116 2.53 2.75 -11.71
CA SER A 116 2.02 3.49 -10.55
C SER A 116 0.56 3.15 -10.25
N GLU A 117 -0.28 3.05 -11.27
CA GLU A 117 -1.68 2.65 -11.15
C GLU A 117 -1.85 1.24 -10.54
N ALA A 118 -1.01 0.28 -10.92
CA ALA A 118 -1.05 -1.07 -10.37
C ALA A 118 -0.76 -1.07 -8.86
N PHE A 119 0.24 -0.30 -8.42
CA PHE A 119 0.57 -0.13 -7.01
C PHE A 119 -0.52 0.62 -6.24
N VAL A 120 -1.14 1.65 -6.83
CA VAL A 120 -2.30 2.33 -6.22
C VAL A 120 -3.44 1.34 -5.99
N ARG A 121 -3.79 0.52 -6.99
CA ARG A 121 -4.84 -0.50 -6.85
C ARG A 121 -4.50 -1.54 -5.78
N PHE A 122 -3.24 -1.96 -5.71
CA PHE A 122 -2.75 -2.85 -4.66
C PHE A 122 -3.01 -2.25 -3.26
N PHE A 123 -2.65 -0.98 -3.04
CA PHE A 123 -2.92 -0.31 -1.75
C PHE A 123 -4.40 -0.05 -1.50
N VAL A 124 -5.20 0.27 -2.54
CA VAL A 124 -6.66 0.43 -2.39
C VAL A 124 -7.30 -0.86 -1.92
N GLU A 125 -6.88 -2.01 -2.44
CA GLU A 125 -7.40 -3.32 -2.01
C GLU A 125 -6.99 -3.65 -0.56
N LEU A 126 -5.81 -3.19 -0.12
CA LEU A 126 -5.32 -3.41 1.23
C LEU A 126 -5.99 -2.50 2.27
N VAL A 127 -6.11 -1.21 1.94
CA VAL A 127 -6.44 -0.18 2.93
C VAL A 127 -7.58 0.74 2.51
N GLY A 128 -8.18 0.58 1.33
CA GLY A 128 -9.16 1.53 0.79
C GLY A 128 -10.43 1.70 1.64
N HIS A 129 -10.80 0.70 2.43
CA HIS A 129 -11.91 0.79 3.39
C HIS A 129 -11.60 1.58 4.66
N TYR A 130 -10.40 2.18 4.81
CA TYR A 130 -9.97 2.90 6.03
C TYR A 130 -10.98 3.97 6.47
N GLN A 131 -11.63 4.66 5.53
CA GLN A 131 -12.58 5.75 5.83
C GLN A 131 -13.77 5.30 6.67
N LEU A 132 -14.16 4.01 6.57
CA LEU A 132 -15.23 3.42 7.36
C LEU A 132 -14.85 3.22 8.83
N PHE A 133 -13.56 3.34 9.15
CA PHE A 133 -13.00 3.10 10.48
C PHE A 133 -12.40 4.36 11.12
N ILE A 134 -12.53 5.53 10.48
CA ILE A 134 -12.24 6.82 11.11
C ILE A 134 -13.56 7.38 11.67
N ILE A 135 -13.70 7.35 12.99
CA ILE A 135 -14.92 7.77 13.70
C ILE A 135 -14.65 9.09 14.40
N GLY A 136 -15.51 10.09 14.16
CA GLY A 136 -15.54 11.32 14.95
C GLY A 136 -16.36 11.13 16.23
N GLU A 137 -15.91 11.70 17.34
CA GLU A 137 -16.74 11.77 18.55
C GLU A 137 -18.06 12.49 18.20
N ARG A 138 -19.20 11.88 18.53
CA ARG A 138 -20.49 12.58 18.39
C ARG A 138 -20.49 13.73 19.39
N GLU A 139 -20.83 14.94 18.94
CA GLU A 139 -21.17 16.03 19.85
C GLU A 139 -22.34 15.57 20.72
N ASP A 140 -22.05 15.14 21.95
CA ASP A 140 -23.05 15.03 22.98
C ASP A 140 -23.65 16.44 23.13
N GLY A 141 -24.97 16.54 22.96
CA GLY A 141 -25.71 17.77 22.63
C GLY A 141 -25.75 18.88 23.69
N TYR A 142 -24.65 19.11 24.43
CA TYR A 142 -24.48 20.18 25.39
C TYR A 142 -23.02 20.67 25.37
N SER A 143 -22.65 21.46 24.36
CA SER A 143 -21.77 22.64 24.48
C SER A 143 -21.36 23.22 23.11
N SER A 144 -22.02 24.33 22.79
CA SER A 144 -21.52 25.58 22.22
C SER A 144 -20.14 25.64 21.53
N SER A 145 -20.17 26.03 20.25
CA SER A 145 -19.32 27.10 19.67
C SER A 145 -17.80 26.98 19.86
N SER A 146 -17.20 25.83 19.58
CA SER A 146 -15.77 25.76 19.29
C SER A 146 -15.57 25.55 17.79
N SER A 147 -14.78 26.41 17.15
CA SER A 147 -14.33 26.25 15.76
C SER A 147 -13.27 25.16 15.61
N SER A 148 -13.13 24.28 16.59
CA SER A 148 -12.13 23.22 16.61
C SER A 148 -12.69 21.98 15.90
N PRO A 149 -11.93 21.37 14.98
CA PRO A 149 -12.37 20.15 14.32
C PRO A 149 -12.61 19.05 15.35
N VAL A 150 -13.75 18.34 15.20
CA VAL A 150 -14.10 17.19 16.04
C VAL A 150 -12.97 16.16 15.98
N PRO A 151 -12.37 15.77 17.12
CA PRO A 151 -11.32 14.78 17.14
C PRO A 151 -11.86 13.45 16.58
N CYS A 152 -11.10 12.89 15.63
CA CYS A 152 -11.41 11.63 14.99
C CYS A 152 -10.40 10.57 15.44
N SER A 153 -10.86 9.33 15.58
CA SER A 153 -10.03 8.18 15.96
C SER A 153 -10.18 7.04 14.97
N PHE A 154 -9.06 6.41 14.63
CA PHE A 154 -8.98 5.25 13.78
C PHE A 154 -9.17 3.95 14.56
N GLN A 155 -10.20 3.20 14.20
CA GLN A 155 -10.56 1.92 14.81
C GLN A 155 -9.70 0.79 14.21
N ARG A 156 -8.46 0.69 14.68
CA ARG A 156 -7.42 -0.23 14.20
C ARG A 156 -7.89 -1.70 14.07
N GLU A 157 -8.44 -2.26 15.14
CA GLU A 157 -8.89 -3.66 15.18
C GLU A 157 -10.10 -3.89 14.29
N GLY A 158 -11.02 -2.92 14.23
CA GLY A 158 -12.19 -2.95 13.36
C GLY A 158 -11.77 -3.00 11.90
N PHE A 159 -10.87 -2.11 11.49
CA PHE A 159 -10.34 -2.01 10.14
C PHE A 159 -9.71 -3.33 9.67
N ARG A 160 -8.87 -3.94 10.52
CA ARG A 160 -8.24 -5.23 10.22
C ARG A 160 -9.27 -6.36 10.16
N LYS A 161 -10.21 -6.44 11.11
CA LYS A 161 -11.20 -7.52 11.20
C LYS A 161 -12.23 -7.48 10.06
N ALA A 162 -12.46 -6.31 9.47
CA ALA A 162 -13.37 -6.14 8.34
C ALA A 162 -12.92 -6.88 7.08
N ILE A 163 -11.61 -7.18 6.95
CA ILE A 163 -11.08 -7.91 5.80
C ILE A 163 -11.39 -9.41 5.93
N PRO A 164 -12.11 -10.01 4.96
CA PRO A 164 -12.42 -11.44 5.00
C PRO A 164 -11.19 -12.35 4.83
N SER A 165 -10.19 -11.89 4.07
CA SER A 165 -9.00 -12.68 3.74
C SER A 165 -8.04 -12.79 4.93
N LYS A 166 -7.75 -14.02 5.37
CA LYS A 166 -6.79 -14.29 6.45
C LYS A 166 -5.37 -13.83 6.11
N THR A 167 -4.92 -14.03 4.88
CA THR A 167 -3.56 -13.67 4.44
C THR A 167 -3.37 -12.15 4.42
N VAL A 168 -4.39 -11.42 3.95
CA VAL A 168 -4.38 -9.95 3.98
C VAL A 168 -4.39 -9.43 5.42
N ARG A 169 -5.19 -10.05 6.31
CA ARG A 169 -5.17 -9.68 7.73
C ARG A 169 -3.80 -9.86 8.37
N ARG A 170 -3.10 -10.97 8.11
CA ARG A 170 -1.74 -11.22 8.60
C ARG A 170 -0.74 -10.19 8.08
N PHE A 171 -0.82 -9.84 6.79
CA PHE A 171 0.02 -8.78 6.24
C PHE A 171 -0.25 -7.44 6.95
N LEU A 172 -1.52 -7.07 7.13
CA LEU A 172 -1.89 -5.83 7.82
C LEU A 172 -1.42 -5.79 9.27
N GLU A 173 -1.34 -6.94 9.97
CA GLU A 173 -0.79 -6.99 11.33
C GLU A 173 0.61 -6.39 11.42
N VAL A 174 1.45 -6.66 10.42
CA VAL A 174 2.82 -6.13 10.37
C VAL A 174 2.85 -4.76 9.71
N PHE A 175 2.16 -4.59 8.57
CA PHE A 175 2.18 -3.34 7.81
C PHE A 175 1.65 -2.16 8.62
N MET A 176 0.64 -2.37 9.47
CA MET A 176 0.07 -1.31 10.29
C MET A 176 0.96 -0.89 11.47
N GLU A 177 2.05 -1.62 11.76
CA GLU A 177 3.09 -1.22 12.74
C GLU A 177 4.13 -0.28 12.11
N THR A 178 4.11 -0.09 10.79
CA THR A 178 5.07 0.76 10.10
C THR A 178 4.80 2.25 10.35
N GLN A 179 5.87 3.04 10.38
CA GLN A 179 5.79 4.50 10.54
C GLN A 179 4.98 5.15 9.41
N MET A 180 5.11 4.64 8.19
CA MET A 180 4.41 5.15 7.01
C MET A 180 2.88 4.95 7.11
N PHE A 181 2.42 3.83 7.66
CA PHE A 181 0.99 3.60 7.91
C PHE A 181 0.46 4.53 9.00
N GLY A 182 1.22 4.68 10.10
CA GLY A 182 0.87 5.60 11.18
C GLY A 182 0.70 7.04 10.67
N TRP A 183 1.66 7.53 9.89
CA TRP A 183 1.59 8.86 9.26
C TRP A 183 0.37 8.99 8.34
N PHE A 184 0.14 7.99 7.49
CA PHE A 184 -0.99 7.96 6.57
C PHE A 184 -2.34 8.13 7.29
N ILE A 185 -2.54 7.41 8.40
CA ILE A 185 -3.77 7.50 9.21
C ILE A 185 -3.86 8.86 9.92
N GLN A 186 -2.78 9.32 10.54
CA GLN A 186 -2.75 10.58 11.27
C GLN A 186 -3.14 11.77 10.37
N GLU A 187 -2.61 11.82 9.14
CA GLU A 187 -3.00 12.86 8.18
C GLU A 187 -4.50 12.81 7.85
N ARG A 188 -5.09 11.61 7.79
CA ARG A 188 -6.51 11.39 7.45
C ARG A 188 -7.44 11.66 8.62
N GLU A 189 -6.98 11.47 9.85
CA GLU A 189 -7.69 11.90 11.06
C GLU A 189 -7.76 13.43 11.14
N LEU A 190 -6.67 14.13 10.78
CA LEU A 190 -6.60 15.59 10.80
C LEU A 190 -7.31 16.27 9.61
N HIS A 191 -7.23 15.70 8.42
CA HIS A 191 -7.61 16.37 7.15
C HIS A 191 -8.67 15.61 6.34
N ARG A 192 -9.70 15.09 7.00
CA ARG A 192 -10.73 14.19 6.41
C ARG A 192 -11.32 14.61 5.06
N GLN A 193 -11.45 15.91 4.79
CA GLN A 193 -12.11 16.44 3.58
C GLN A 193 -11.15 17.16 2.60
N ALA A 194 -9.88 17.34 2.96
CA ALA A 194 -8.94 18.14 2.18
C ALA A 194 -8.04 17.30 1.24
N LEU A 195 -7.97 15.99 1.47
CA LEU A 195 -7.10 15.11 0.68
C LEU A 195 -7.71 14.86 -0.70
N ARG A 196 -6.94 15.18 -1.73
CA ARG A 196 -7.27 14.90 -3.14
C ARG A 196 -6.06 14.25 -3.79
N GLY A 197 -6.31 13.17 -4.53
CA GLY A 197 -5.25 12.42 -5.18
C GLY A 197 -5.81 11.24 -5.96
N LEU A 198 -4.93 10.59 -6.73
CA LEU A 198 -5.28 9.39 -7.48
C LEU A 198 -5.74 8.28 -6.53
N PHE A 199 -5.07 8.11 -5.39
CA PHE A 199 -5.46 7.14 -4.38
C PHE A 199 -6.87 7.40 -3.84
N GLU A 200 -7.17 8.64 -3.44
CA GLU A 200 -8.50 9.01 -2.92
C GLU A 200 -9.61 8.78 -3.95
N MET A 201 -9.35 9.09 -5.23
CA MET A 201 -10.27 8.80 -6.33
C MET A 201 -10.55 7.29 -6.43
N ARG A 202 -9.51 6.46 -6.35
CA ARG A 202 -9.66 4.99 -6.44
C ARG A 202 -10.27 4.37 -5.19
N VAL A 203 -10.06 4.98 -4.03
CA VAL A 203 -10.79 4.60 -2.81
C VAL A 203 -12.29 4.84 -2.98
N GLN A 204 -12.70 5.97 -3.55
CA GLN A 204 -14.11 6.24 -3.79
C GLN A 204 -14.73 5.20 -4.75
N GLU A 205 -14.07 4.93 -5.88
CA GLU A 205 -14.49 3.89 -6.83
C GLU A 205 -14.62 2.51 -6.16
N TYR A 206 -13.67 2.18 -5.29
CA TYR A 206 -13.67 0.93 -4.52
C TYR A 206 -14.87 0.86 -3.56
N LEU A 207 -15.12 1.91 -2.78
CA LEU A 207 -16.24 1.97 -1.85
C LEU A 207 -17.59 1.88 -2.58
N ASP A 208 -17.75 2.59 -3.69
CA ASP A 208 -18.96 2.53 -4.53
C ASP A 208 -19.20 1.10 -5.04
N SER A 209 -18.14 0.39 -5.43
CA SER A 209 -18.21 -1.01 -5.87
C SER A 209 -18.63 -1.98 -4.75
N ILE A 210 -18.26 -1.69 -3.50
CA ILE A 210 -18.70 -2.48 -2.33
C ILE A 210 -20.20 -2.28 -2.13
N HIS A 211 -20.66 -1.03 -2.10
CA HIS A 211 -22.08 -0.69 -1.92
C HIS A 211 -22.96 -1.31 -3.02
N GLU A 212 -22.53 -1.27 -4.27
CA GLU A 212 -23.24 -1.94 -5.36
C GLU A 212 -23.30 -3.46 -5.17
N ASN A 213 -22.20 -4.08 -4.74
CA ASN A 213 -22.16 -5.53 -4.52
C ASN A 213 -23.03 -5.96 -3.33
N GLU A 214 -23.11 -5.15 -2.27
CA GLU A 214 -24.04 -5.36 -1.15
C GLU A 214 -25.49 -5.20 -1.61
N HIS A 215 -25.83 -4.14 -2.34
CA HIS A 215 -27.17 -3.95 -2.91
C HIS A 215 -27.54 -5.10 -3.85
N ARG A 216 -26.60 -5.61 -4.67
CA ARG A 216 -26.82 -6.80 -5.52
C ARG A 216 -27.01 -8.07 -4.68
N ARG A 217 -26.28 -8.24 -3.56
CA ARG A 217 -26.49 -9.37 -2.63
C ARG A 217 -27.86 -9.29 -1.95
N VAL A 218 -28.26 -8.13 -1.45
CA VAL A 218 -29.58 -7.89 -0.87
C VAL A 218 -30.68 -8.13 -1.90
N ASN A 219 -30.54 -7.62 -3.12
CA ASN A 219 -31.51 -7.84 -4.19
C ASN A 219 -31.62 -9.32 -4.61
N ARG A 220 -30.51 -10.07 -4.60
CA ARG A 220 -30.56 -11.54 -4.82
C ARG A 220 -31.24 -12.27 -3.65
N PHE A 221 -30.99 -11.84 -2.42
CA PHE A 221 -31.63 -12.41 -1.23
C PHE A 221 -33.14 -12.15 -1.21
N LEU A 222 -33.57 -10.90 -1.48
CA LEU A 222 -34.99 -10.52 -1.59
C LEU A 222 -35.70 -11.25 -2.73
N LYS A 223 -35.06 -11.41 -3.91
CA LYS A 223 -35.59 -12.24 -5.01
C LYS A 223 -35.72 -13.72 -4.60
N GLY A 224 -34.77 -14.24 -3.82
CA GLY A 224 -34.82 -15.60 -3.26
C GLY A 224 -35.97 -15.80 -2.28
N LEU A 225 -36.26 -14.82 -1.41
CA LEU A 225 -37.39 -14.83 -0.49
C LEU A 225 -38.75 -14.73 -1.22
N GLY A 226 -38.86 -13.85 -2.23
CA GLY A 226 -40.07 -13.71 -3.03
C GLY A 226 -40.45 -14.98 -3.79
N ASN A 227 -39.46 -15.77 -4.22
CA ASN A 227 -39.72 -17.08 -4.83
C ASN A 227 -40.18 -18.11 -3.79
N LYS A 228 -39.62 -18.14 -2.58
CA LYS A 228 -40.07 -19.03 -1.49
C LYS A 228 -41.49 -18.71 -1.00
N MET A 229 -41.88 -17.44 -0.94
CA MET A 229 -43.24 -17.05 -0.53
C MET A 229 -44.31 -17.43 -1.57
N LYS A 230 -43.96 -17.48 -2.86
CA LYS A 230 -44.86 -17.98 -3.93
C LYS A 230 -45.19 -19.47 -3.81
N PHE A 231 -44.34 -20.26 -3.15
CA PHE A 231 -44.62 -21.67 -2.85
C PHE A 231 -45.57 -21.86 -1.66
N LEU A 232 -45.71 -20.87 -0.78
CA LEU A 232 -46.61 -20.93 0.38
C LEU A 232 -48.03 -20.46 0.07
N SER A 233 -48.26 -19.83 -1.10
CA SER A 233 -49.57 -19.33 -1.51
C SER A 233 -50.33 -20.29 -2.45
N LYS A 234 -49.77 -21.48 -2.72
CA LYS A 234 -50.45 -22.58 -3.42
C LYS A 234 -50.62 -23.75 -2.47
N LYS A 235 -51.60 -23.65 -1.56
CA LYS A 235 -52.21 -24.80 -0.91
C LYS A 235 -53.68 -24.52 -0.68
#